data_AF-A0A8T4JEK6-F1
#
_entry.id   AF-A0A8T4JEK6-F1
#
_cell.length_a   1.000
_cell.length_b   1.000
_cell.length_c   1.000
_cell.angle_alpha   90.00
_cell.angle_beta   90.00
_cell.angle_gamma   90.00
#
_symmetry.space_group_name_H-M   'P 1'
#
loop_
_entity.id
_entity.type
_entity.pdbx_description
1 polymer ?
#
loop_
_entity_poly.entity_id
_entity_poly.type
_entity_poly.pdbx_seq_one_letter_code
_entity_poly.pdbx_strand_id
1 'polypeptide(L)'
;MAEEKAPTSEDYDEITGETCPFCGEKTLSLMETSREVPFFGVCHIFSMDCTSCKYHKSDVESDENHGPIQYTFTVESEDDLKVRVIKSSHANVKLGMIGSIESGETASGYISNIEGLLKR
;
A
#
# COMPACT_ATOMS: atom_id res chain seq x y z
N MET A 1 4.82 -12.86 -28.75
CA MET A 1 4.39 -11.49 -29.11
C MET A 1 3.09 -11.23 -28.40
N ALA A 2 3.17 -10.66 -27.21
CA ALA A 2 2.06 -10.04 -26.52
C ALA A 2 2.69 -8.79 -25.92
N GLU A 3 2.68 -7.71 -26.69
CA GLU A 3 2.97 -6.38 -26.20
C GLU A 3 1.84 -6.06 -25.22
N GLU A 4 2.14 -6.09 -23.93
CA GLU A 4 1.28 -5.49 -22.91
C GLU A 4 1.22 -4.00 -23.25
N LYS A 5 0.12 -3.59 -23.88
CA LYS A 5 -0.23 -2.19 -24.05
C LYS A 5 -0.27 -1.57 -22.66
N ALA A 6 0.63 -0.61 -22.42
CA ALA A 6 0.51 0.33 -21.31
C ALA A 6 -0.92 0.90 -21.30
N PRO A 7 -1.62 0.92 -20.15
CA PRO A 7 -2.94 1.52 -20.08
C PRO A 7 -2.81 3.01 -20.41
N THR A 8 -3.41 3.40 -21.53
CA THR A 8 -3.49 4.77 -22.02
C THR A 8 -4.63 5.51 -21.32
N SER A 9 -4.30 6.71 -20.82
CA SER A 9 -5.18 7.78 -20.29
C SER A 9 -6.06 7.41 -19.10
N GLU A 10 -5.51 7.55 -17.90
CA GLU A 10 -6.29 7.86 -16.71
C GLU A 10 -5.87 9.28 -16.29
N ASP A 11 -6.83 10.16 -16.01
CA ASP A 11 -6.56 11.49 -15.46
C ASP A 11 -5.74 11.34 -14.18
N TYR A 12 -4.46 11.71 -14.24
CA TYR A 12 -3.59 11.87 -13.09
C TYR A 12 -3.16 13.32 -13.02
N ASP A 13 -3.28 13.90 -11.82
CA ASP A 13 -2.80 15.23 -11.54
C ASP A 13 -1.29 15.15 -11.28
N GLU A 14 -0.51 15.86 -12.09
CA GLU A 14 0.95 15.93 -11.95
C GLU A 14 1.38 17.34 -11.58
N ILE A 15 2.00 17.48 -10.40
CA ILE A 15 2.62 18.72 -9.93
C ILE A 15 4.13 18.55 -10.04
N THR A 16 4.79 19.45 -10.77
CA THR A 16 6.24 19.41 -11.00
C THR A 16 6.92 20.64 -10.41
N GLY A 17 8.20 20.49 -10.04
CA GLY A 17 9.02 21.61 -9.54
C GLY A 17 8.90 21.84 -8.03
N GLU A 18 8.40 20.85 -7.29
CA GLU A 18 8.31 20.91 -5.83
C GLU A 18 9.67 20.69 -5.17
N THR A 19 9.81 21.18 -3.93
CA THR A 19 11.06 21.10 -3.17
C THR A 19 11.21 19.70 -2.58
N CYS A 20 12.27 18.98 -2.97
CA CYS A 20 12.52 17.64 -2.47
C CYS A 20 12.86 17.68 -0.97
N PRO A 21 12.18 16.92 -0.09
CA PRO A 21 12.46 16.90 1.35
C PRO A 21 13.82 16.28 1.69
N PHE A 22 14.43 15.54 0.77
CA PHE A 22 15.72 14.88 0.97
C PHE A 22 16.93 15.69 0.49
N CYS A 23 16.82 16.40 -0.64
CA CYS A 23 17.95 17.15 -1.21
C CYS A 23 17.72 18.67 -1.32
N GLY A 24 16.51 19.16 -1.05
CA GLY A 24 16.18 20.59 -1.11
C GLY A 24 16.06 21.19 -2.51
N GLU A 25 16.33 20.41 -3.57
CA GLU A 25 16.21 20.87 -4.95
C GLU A 25 14.76 20.86 -5.44
N LYS A 26 14.40 21.83 -6.28
CA LYS A 26 13.06 21.96 -6.90
C LYS A 26 12.88 21.03 -8.10
N THR A 27 13.10 19.75 -7.86
CA THR A 27 13.13 18.70 -8.90
C THR A 27 12.22 17.52 -8.55
N LEU A 28 11.35 17.70 -7.56
CA LEU A 28 10.34 16.72 -7.16
C LEU A 28 9.10 16.86 -8.05
N SER A 29 8.63 15.74 -8.56
CA SER A 29 7.31 15.59 -9.17
C SER A 29 6.41 14.78 -8.23
N LEU A 30 5.19 15.25 -8.02
CA LEU A 30 4.11 14.55 -7.34
C LEU A 30 3.07 14.16 -8.39
N MET A 31 2.70 12.88 -8.43
CA MET A 31 1.60 12.39 -9.25
C MET A 31 0.52 11.87 -8.32
N GLU A 32 -0.74 12.19 -8.59
CA GLU A 32 -1.91 11.69 -7.87
C GLU A 32 -2.95 11.18 -8.86
N THR A 33 -3.55 10.03 -8.57
CA THR A 33 -4.71 9.52 -9.30
C THR A 33 -5.69 8.86 -8.34
N SER A 34 -6.97 8.97 -8.64
CA SER A 34 -8.04 8.36 -7.83
C SER A 34 -8.63 7.16 -8.57
N ARG A 35 -8.82 6.06 -7.86
CA ARG A 35 -9.49 4.87 -8.38
C ARG A 35 -10.48 4.29 -7.39
N GLU A 36 -11.60 3.81 -7.89
CA GLU A 36 -12.54 3.01 -7.10
C GLU A 36 -12.00 1.58 -6.96
N VAL A 37 -11.71 1.17 -5.73
CA VAL A 37 -11.18 -0.16 -5.40
C VAL A 37 -12.28 -0.95 -4.68
N PRO A 38 -12.64 -2.16 -5.17
CA PRO A 38 -13.65 -2.98 -4.52
C PRO A 38 -13.36 -3.17 -3.02
N PHE A 39 -14.38 -3.01 -2.18
CA PHE A 39 -14.32 -3.09 -0.71
C PHE A 39 -13.56 -1.97 0.01
N PHE A 40 -12.83 -1.11 -0.71
CA PHE A 40 -12.07 0.02 -0.15
C PHE A 40 -12.64 1.39 -0.54
N GLY A 41 -13.59 1.43 -1.47
CA GLY A 41 -14.15 2.68 -1.97
C GLY A 41 -13.16 3.44 -2.85
N VAL A 42 -13.25 4.78 -2.86
CA VAL A 42 -12.31 5.63 -3.60
C VAL A 42 -10.95 5.63 -2.89
N CYS A 43 -9.90 5.30 -3.62
CA CYS A 43 -8.52 5.30 -3.16
C CYS A 43 -7.68 6.27 -4.00
N HIS A 44 -6.93 7.13 -3.32
CA HIS A 44 -5.93 8.03 -3.86
C HIS A 44 -4.59 7.31 -3.91
N ILE A 45 -4.03 7.20 -5.10
CA ILE A 45 -2.72 6.63 -5.37
C ILE A 45 -1.80 7.79 -5.68
N PHE A 46 -0.71 7.95 -4.92
CA PHE A 46 0.25 9.01 -5.15
C PHE A 46 1.69 8.51 -5.20
N SER A 47 2.49 9.19 -6.01
CA SER A 47 3.93 8.96 -6.11
C SER A 47 4.71 10.26 -6.11
N MET A 48 5.85 10.25 -5.46
CA MET A 48 6.82 11.34 -5.40
C MET A 48 8.13 10.86 -6.02
N ASP A 49 8.64 11.60 -7.00
CA ASP A 49 9.85 11.26 -7.74
C ASP A 49 10.78 12.47 -7.83
N CYS A 50 12.02 12.33 -7.38
CA CYS A 50 13.03 13.38 -7.47
C CYS A 50 14.08 13.06 -8.53
N THR A 51 14.17 13.89 -9.56
CA THR A 51 15.15 13.66 -10.64
C THR A 51 16.60 13.89 -10.20
N SER A 52 16.82 14.76 -9.21
CA SER A 52 18.16 15.13 -8.70
C SER A 52 18.78 14.08 -7.77
N CYS A 53 18.07 13.62 -6.74
CA CYS A 53 18.61 12.69 -5.74
C CYS A 53 18.08 11.26 -5.82
N LYS A 54 17.18 10.98 -6.78
CA LYS A 54 16.52 9.67 -6.97
C LYS A 54 15.66 9.21 -5.79
N TYR A 55 15.25 10.14 -4.94
CA TYR A 55 14.19 9.87 -3.97
C TYR A 55 12.92 9.44 -4.71
N HIS A 56 12.35 8.32 -4.27
CA HIS A 56 11.06 7.82 -4.75
C HIS A 56 10.24 7.36 -3.55
N LYS A 57 8.96 7.73 -3.52
CA LYS A 57 7.97 7.19 -2.58
C LYS A 57 6.65 7.02 -3.31
N SER A 58 5.99 5.89 -3.10
CA SER A 58 4.62 5.66 -3.55
C SER A 58 3.78 5.21 -2.36
N ASP A 59 2.54 5.67 -2.30
CA ASP A 59 1.59 5.31 -1.25
C ASP A 59 0.16 5.27 -1.79
N VAL A 60 -0.74 4.66 -1.01
CA VAL A 60 -2.18 4.59 -1.32
C VAL A 60 -2.98 4.95 -0.08
N GLU A 61 -3.89 5.90 -0.22
CA GLU A 61 -4.80 6.34 0.83
C GLU A 61 -6.24 6.13 0.40
N SER A 62 -7.09 5.62 1.30
CA SER A 62 -8.53 5.50 1.05
C SER A 62 -9.24 6.77 1.52
N ASP A 63 -10.15 7.31 0.71
CA ASP A 63 -10.96 8.49 1.04
C ASP A 63 -11.98 8.16 2.16
N GLU A 64 -12.48 6.92 2.15
CA GLU A 64 -13.37 6.43 3.19
C GLU A 64 -12.61 5.95 4.42
N ASN A 65 -12.96 6.51 5.59
CA ASN A 65 -12.49 6.03 6.88
C ASN A 65 -13.58 5.25 7.60
N HIS A 66 -13.44 3.92 7.65
CA HIS A 66 -14.37 3.03 8.34
C HIS A 66 -14.11 2.86 9.84
N GLY A 67 -13.21 3.67 10.42
CA GLY A 67 -12.76 3.51 11.80
C GLY A 67 -11.94 2.23 12.02
N PRO A 68 -11.46 2.00 13.26
CA PRO A 68 -10.69 0.81 13.58
C PRO A 68 -11.58 -0.43 13.55
N ILE A 69 -11.15 -1.45 12.82
CA ILE A 69 -11.82 -2.74 12.69
C ILE A 69 -10.90 -3.87 13.18
N GLN A 70 -11.49 -4.92 13.75
CA GLN A 70 -10.76 -6.11 14.18
C GLN A 70 -11.37 -7.34 13.50
N TYR A 71 -10.51 -8.14 12.87
CA TYR A 71 -10.86 -9.45 12.33
C TYR A 71 -10.20 -10.55 13.15
N THR A 72 -10.87 -11.69 13.30
CA THR A 72 -10.32 -12.88 13.94
C THR A 72 -10.67 -14.08 13.06
N PHE A 73 -9.66 -14.88 12.73
CA PHE A 73 -9.78 -16.03 11.85
C PHE A 73 -9.16 -17.24 12.53
N THR A 74 -9.90 -18.35 12.62
CA THR A 74 -9.42 -19.62 13.16
C THR A 74 -8.97 -20.49 12.00
N VAL A 75 -7.71 -20.94 12.02
CA VAL A 75 -7.15 -21.84 11.01
C VAL A 75 -7.49 -23.28 11.42
N GLU A 76 -8.24 -24.00 10.59
CA GLU A 76 -8.71 -25.37 10.89
C GLU A 76 -8.13 -26.41 9.93
N SER A 77 -7.68 -25.99 8.74
CA SER A 77 -7.18 -26.85 7.67
C SER A 77 -5.95 -26.27 6.96
N GLU A 78 -5.25 -27.10 6.18
CA GLU A 78 -4.15 -26.63 5.34
C GLU A 78 -4.61 -25.68 4.22
N ASP A 79 -5.84 -25.84 3.73
CA ASP A 79 -6.37 -24.96 2.69
C ASP A 79 -6.57 -23.52 3.21
N ASP A 80 -6.84 -23.37 4.51
CA ASP A 80 -6.96 -22.05 5.15
C ASP A 80 -5.66 -21.26 5.06
N LEU A 81 -4.51 -21.92 4.93
CA LEU A 81 -3.21 -21.25 4.76
C LEU A 81 -3.17 -20.35 3.51
N LYS A 82 -4.04 -20.62 2.52
CA LYS A 82 -4.15 -19.87 1.27
C LYS A 82 -5.03 -18.62 1.38
N VAL A 83 -5.78 -18.46 2.48
CA VAL A 83 -6.66 -17.31 2.70
C VAL A 83 -5.85 -16.01 2.60
N ARG A 84 -6.35 -15.07 1.79
CA ARG A 84 -5.70 -13.79 1.54
C ARG A 84 -5.82 -12.88 2.75
N VAL A 85 -4.71 -12.25 3.11
CA VAL A 85 -4.68 -11.24 4.16
C VAL A 85 -4.20 -9.93 3.55
N ILE A 86 -5.03 -8.90 3.67
CA ILE A 86 -4.68 -7.53 3.32
C ILE A 86 -4.46 -6.79 4.63
N LYS A 87 -3.22 -6.36 4.88
CA LYS A 87 -2.85 -5.60 6.08
C LYS A 87 -2.53 -4.17 5.67
N SER A 88 -3.14 -3.19 6.34
CA SER A 88 -2.75 -1.78 6.18
C SER A 88 -1.40 -1.49 6.86
N SER A 89 -0.80 -0.34 6.55
CA SER A 89 0.42 0.14 7.21
C SER A 89 0.27 0.26 8.74
N HIS A 90 -0.93 0.52 9.23
CA HIS A 90 -1.22 0.79 10.64
C HIS A 90 -1.79 -0.40 11.43
N ALA A 91 -2.21 -1.50 10.77
CA ALA A 91 -2.86 -2.62 11.44
C ALA A 91 -1.87 -3.56 12.14
N ASN A 92 -2.17 -4.01 13.36
CA ASN A 92 -1.38 -5.04 14.05
C ASN A 92 -2.01 -6.42 13.84
N VAL A 93 -1.16 -7.46 13.71
CA VAL A 93 -1.60 -8.85 13.53
C VAL A 93 -1.16 -9.68 14.71
N LYS A 94 -2.08 -10.34 15.41
CA LYS A 94 -1.78 -11.26 16.51
C LYS A 94 -1.92 -12.70 16.02
N LEU A 95 -0.86 -13.49 16.14
CA LEU A 95 -0.79 -14.90 15.74
C LEU A 95 -0.94 -15.82 16.97
N GLY A 96 -1.99 -15.59 17.76
CA GLY A 96 -2.27 -16.38 18.97
C GLY A 96 -1.06 -16.45 19.91
N MET A 97 -0.60 -17.67 20.21
CA MET A 97 0.57 -17.92 21.08
C MET A 97 1.92 -17.87 20.35
N ILE A 98 1.92 -17.70 19.02
CA ILE A 98 3.12 -17.78 18.17
C ILE A 98 3.86 -16.43 18.15
N GLY A 99 3.13 -15.32 18.20
CA GLY A 99 3.72 -13.98 18.21
C GLY A 99 2.77 -12.90 17.71
N SER A 100 3.30 -11.70 17.46
CA SER A 100 2.57 -10.60 16.83
C SER A 100 3.44 -9.86 15.82
N ILE A 101 2.78 -9.27 14.83
CA ILE A 101 3.37 -8.36 13.85
C ILE A 101 2.82 -6.97 14.18
N GLU A 102 3.66 -6.13 14.76
CA GLU A 102 3.33 -4.76 15.11
C GLU A 102 3.72 -3.81 13.97
N SER A 103 2.92 -2.77 13.77
CA SER A 103 3.19 -1.71 12.81
C SER A 103 4.07 -0.63 13.45
N GLY A 104 5.19 -0.32 12.80
CA GLY A 104 6.04 0.81 13.14
C GLY A 104 5.83 2.01 12.22
N GLU A 105 6.55 3.11 12.47
CA GLU A 105 6.45 4.38 11.73
C GLU A 105 6.74 4.24 10.22
N THR A 106 7.52 3.22 9.83
CA THR A 106 7.89 2.94 8.43
C THR A 106 7.18 1.73 7.86
N ALA A 107 6.14 1.22 8.53
CA ALA A 107 5.40 0.05 8.06
C ALA A 107 4.56 0.36 6.82
N SER A 108 4.64 -0.49 5.81
CA SER A 108 3.79 -0.44 4.63
C SER A 108 2.63 -1.43 4.71
N GLY A 109 1.54 -1.11 4.02
CA GLY A 109 0.48 -2.06 3.75
C GLY A 109 0.96 -3.12 2.76
N TYR A 110 0.41 -4.34 2.85
CA TYR A 110 0.73 -5.41 1.93
C TYR A 110 -0.39 -6.43 1.80
N ILE A 111 -0.34 -7.20 0.71
CA ILE A 111 -1.23 -8.32 0.49
C ILE A 111 -0.41 -9.62 0.58
N SER A 112 -0.85 -10.53 1.43
CA SER A 112 -0.23 -11.83 1.69
C SER A 112 -1.31 -12.92 1.79
N ASN A 113 -0.93 -14.08 2.30
CA ASN A 113 -1.80 -15.14 2.78
C ASN A 113 -1.38 -15.57 4.20
N ILE A 114 -2.15 -16.47 4.83
CA ILE A 114 -1.87 -16.92 6.19
C ILE A 114 -0.50 -17.60 6.31
N GLU A 115 -0.11 -18.48 5.38
CA GLU A 115 1.24 -19.08 5.42
C GLU A 115 2.36 -18.03 5.30
N GLY A 116 2.16 -16.99 4.51
CA GLY A 116 3.12 -15.91 4.31
C GLY A 116 3.30 -15.06 5.57
N LEU A 117 2.25 -14.92 6.39
CA LEU A 117 2.35 -14.29 7.71
C LEU A 117 3.12 -15.15 8.70
N LEU A 118 2.94 -16.48 8.67
CA LEU A 118 3.62 -17.40 9.58
C LEU A 118 5.12 -17.57 9.29
N LYS A 119 5.54 -17.34 8.05
CA LYS A 119 6.94 -17.50 7.59
C LYS A 119 7.77 -16.20 7.69
N ARG A 120 7.19 -15.13 8.22
CA ARG A 120 7.81 -13.80 8.23
C ARG A 120 8.71 -13.56 9.44
#